data_AF-A0A3D1KV42-F1
#
_entry.id   AF-A0A3D1KV42-F1
#
_cell.length_a   1.000
_cell.length_b   1.000
_cell.length_c   1.000
_cell.angle_alpha   90.00
_cell.angle_beta   90.00
_cell.angle_gamma   90.00
#
_symmetry.space_group_name_H-M   'P 1'
#
loop_
_entity.id
_entity.type
_entity.pdbx_description
1 polymer ?
#
loop_
_entity_poly.entity_id
_entity_poly.type
_entity_poly.pdbx_seq_one_letter_code
_entity_poly.pdbx_strand_id
1 'polypeptide(L)'
;MSINHPAYILIFAAIISLFLAFYAWIKKQTSAGILLSLLLFSASLWSVFYGMEILSSKEELMKIYLFISYFGIASLPVFWLMFAARYSGIDKWLNPFTILLLFLVPVVSIFMVATNQHHYLYYTSV
;
A
#
# COMPACT_ATOMS: atom_id res chain seq x y z
N MET A 1 -8.60 -9.27 27.74
CA MET A 1 -8.30 -8.34 26.63
C MET A 1 -6.80 -8.35 26.40
N SER A 2 -6.32 -9.18 25.48
CA SER A 2 -4.91 -9.14 25.08
C SER A 2 -4.61 -7.79 24.45
N ILE A 3 -3.57 -7.13 24.92
CA ILE A 3 -3.15 -5.80 24.47
C ILE A 3 -2.75 -5.92 22.98
N ASN A 4 -3.47 -5.25 22.08
CA ASN A 4 -3.21 -5.21 20.63
C ASN A 4 -1.98 -4.34 20.31
N HIS A 5 -0.83 -4.66 20.91
CA HIS A 5 0.44 -3.97 20.76
C HIS A 5 0.86 -3.71 19.30
N PRO A 6 0.66 -4.63 18.33
CA PRO A 6 1.07 -4.37 16.94
C PRO A 6 0.23 -3.27 16.27
N ALA A 7 -1.06 -3.14 16.60
CA ALA A 7 -1.92 -2.14 15.98
C ALA A 7 -1.46 -0.72 16.30
N TYR A 8 -1.05 -0.43 17.53
CA TYR A 8 -0.59 0.91 17.91
C TYR A 8 0.68 1.32 17.17
N ILE A 9 1.60 0.37 16.94
CA ILE A 9 2.81 0.60 16.15
C ILE A 9 2.43 0.94 14.71
N LEU A 10 1.47 0.22 14.13
CA LEU A 10 1.01 0.46 12.76
C LEU A 10 0.33 1.82 12.61
N ILE A 11 -0.52 2.23 13.56
CA ILE A 11 -1.15 3.56 13.53
C ILE A 11 -0.09 4.66 13.67
N PHE A 12 0.89 4.49 14.55
CA PHE A 12 1.99 5.45 14.69
C PHE A 12 2.82 5.55 13.41
N ALA A 13 3.19 4.42 12.80
CA ALA A 13 3.86 4.37 11.51
C ALA A 13 3.03 5.05 10.42
N ALA A 14 1.72 4.81 10.38
CA ALA A 14 0.82 5.43 9.40
C ALA A 14 0.82 6.96 9.49
N ILE A 15 0.81 7.53 10.69
CA ILE A 15 0.85 8.97 10.93
C ILE A 15 2.17 9.56 10.44
N ILE A 16 3.30 8.94 10.80
CA ILE A 16 4.63 9.40 10.37
C ILE A 16 4.73 9.32 8.84
N SER A 17 4.35 8.19 8.24
CA SER A 17 4.39 8.01 6.79
C SER A 17 3.49 9.01 6.07
N LEU A 18 2.29 9.31 6.59
CA LEU A 18 1.38 10.30 5.98
C LEU A 18 1.97 11.71 6.05
N PHE A 19 2.51 12.08 7.21
CA PHE A 19 3.18 13.37 7.39
C PHE A 19 4.35 13.53 6.40
N LEU A 20 5.21 12.52 6.31
CA LEU A 20 6.34 12.53 5.37
C LEU A 20 5.88 12.50 3.91
N ALA A 21 4.81 11.78 3.59
CA ALA A 21 4.22 11.77 2.26
C ALA A 21 3.77 13.17 1.84
N PHE A 22 3.07 13.88 2.73
CA PHE A 22 2.63 15.25 2.50
C PHE A 22 3.79 16.24 2.42
N TYR A 23 4.77 16.11 3.32
CA TYR A 23 5.99 16.93 3.28
C TYR A 23 6.77 16.75 1.97
N ALA A 24 6.99 15.50 1.56
CA ALA A 24 7.62 15.17 0.28
C ALA A 24 6.81 15.71 -0.90
N TRP A 25 5.47 15.65 -0.82
CA TRP A 25 4.60 16.21 -1.85
C TRP A 25 4.76 17.73 -1.99
N ILE A 26 4.88 18.47 -0.89
CA ILE A 26 5.04 19.92 -0.94
C ILE A 26 6.44 20.31 -1.43
N LYS A 27 7.48 19.61 -0.97
CA LYS A 27 8.88 19.95 -1.24
C LYS A 27 9.44 19.32 -2.53
N LYS A 28 8.65 18.54 -3.26
CA LYS A 28 9.09 17.88 -4.49
C LYS A 28 9.55 18.90 -5.53
N GLN A 29 10.79 18.74 -5.98
CA GLN A 29 11.34 19.43 -7.16
C GLN A 29 11.63 18.47 -8.31
N THR A 30 11.63 17.17 -8.02
CA THR A 30 11.92 16.11 -8.97
C THR A 30 10.79 15.09 -8.98
N SER A 31 10.73 14.32 -10.06
CA SER A 31 9.77 13.23 -10.17
C SER A 31 10.03 12.07 -9.19
N ALA A 32 11.28 11.89 -8.73
CA ALA A 32 11.57 10.99 -7.62
C ALA A 32 10.88 11.43 -6.31
N GLY A 33 10.79 12.74 -6.05
CA GLY A 33 10.04 13.26 -4.89
C GLY A 33 8.54 12.95 -4.95
N ILE A 34 7.93 12.95 -6.15
CA ILE A 34 6.54 12.49 -6.35
C ILE A 34 6.42 11.01 -5.95
N LEU A 35 7.33 10.16 -6.44
CA LEU A 35 7.27 8.72 -6.19
C LEU A 35 7.53 8.37 -4.73
N LEU A 36 8.41 9.10 -4.05
CA LEU A 36 8.60 8.97 -2.61
C LEU A 36 7.31 9.30 -1.84
N SER A 37 6.62 10.37 -2.23
CA SER A 37 5.34 10.75 -1.62
C SER A 37 4.28 9.65 -1.82
N LEU A 38 4.14 9.11 -3.03
CA LEU A 38 3.21 8.02 -3.33
C LEU A 38 3.54 6.71 -2.60
N LEU A 39 4.83 6.41 -2.47
CA LEU A 39 5.33 5.28 -1.69
C LEU A 39 4.94 5.41 -0.22
N LEU A 40 5.22 6.56 0.39
CA LEU A 40 4.89 6.83 1.80
C LEU A 40 3.39 6.87 2.05
N PHE A 41 2.62 7.41 1.10
CA PHE A 41 1.17 7.38 1.15
C PHE A 41 0.64 5.94 1.11
N SER A 42 1.18 5.10 0.23
CA SER A 42 0.81 3.67 0.15
C SER A 42 1.14 2.92 1.44
N ALA A 43 2.30 3.19 2.04
CA ALA A 43 2.69 2.63 3.34
C ALA A 43 1.77 3.08 4.47
N SER A 44 1.37 4.36 4.47
CA SER A 44 0.40 4.90 5.44
C SER A 44 -0.97 4.25 5.28
N LEU A 45 -1.47 4.16 4.04
CA LEU A 45 -2.74 3.54 3.71
C LEU A 45 -2.78 2.07 4.16
N TRP A 46 -1.73 1.31 3.86
CA TRP A 46 -1.62 -0.06 4.33
C TRP A 46 -1.63 -0.14 5.86
N SER A 47 -0.76 0.64 6.52
CA SER A 47 -0.57 0.57 7.97
C SER A 47 -1.82 0.98 8.75
N VAL A 48 -2.54 2.02 8.31
CA VAL A 48 -3.76 2.47 9.01
C VAL A 48 -4.87 1.44 8.91
N PHE A 49 -5.14 0.93 7.70
CA PHE A 49 -6.24 0.00 7.49
C PHE A 49 -5.93 -1.40 8.03
N TYR A 50 -4.69 -1.86 7.94
CA TYR A 50 -4.27 -3.09 8.60
C TYR A 50 -4.28 -2.96 10.14
N GLY A 51 -3.93 -1.78 10.68
CA GLY A 51 -4.11 -1.50 12.11
C GLY A 51 -5.58 -1.52 12.55
N MET A 52 -6.49 -0.97 11.74
CA MET A 52 -7.93 -0.99 12.00
C MET A 52 -8.53 -2.40 11.91
N GLU A 53 -8.03 -3.23 10.99
CA GLU A 53 -8.37 -4.65 10.88
C GLU A 53 -8.07 -5.38 12.21
N ILE A 54 -6.85 -5.24 12.73
CA ILE A 54 -6.44 -5.85 14.01
C ILE A 54 -7.28 -5.35 15.20
N LEU A 55 -7.70 -4.08 15.18
CA LEU A 55 -8.51 -3.49 16.25
C LEU A 55 -10.00 -3.84 16.15
N SER A 56 -10.45 -4.41 15.03
CA SER A 56 -11.87 -4.67 14.78
C SER A 56 -12.35 -5.93 15.48
N SER A 57 -13.39 -5.80 16.31
CA SER A 57 -14.09 -6.96 16.88
C SER A 57 -15.19 -7.53 15.98
N LYS A 58 -15.50 -6.87 14.86
CA LYS A 58 -16.55 -7.28 13.91
C LYS A 58 -15.91 -7.82 12.65
N GLU A 59 -16.27 -9.04 12.27
CA GLU A 59 -15.74 -9.74 11.10
C GLU A 59 -15.97 -8.96 9.78
N GLU A 60 -17.15 -8.34 9.62
CA GLU A 60 -17.47 -7.51 8.45
C GLU A 60 -16.50 -6.32 8.30
N LEU A 61 -16.23 -5.61 9.41
CA LEU A 61 -15.30 -4.48 9.40
C LEU A 61 -13.86 -4.93 9.16
N MET A 62 -13.47 -6.07 9.74
CA MET A 62 -12.16 -6.68 9.53
C MET A 62 -11.90 -6.92 8.03
N LYS A 63 -12.86 -7.51 7.31
CA LYS A 63 -12.77 -7.74 5.86
C LYS A 63 -12.68 -6.45 5.05
N ILE A 64 -13.48 -5.43 5.41
CA ILE A 64 -13.46 -4.14 4.72
C ILE A 64 -12.10 -3.46 4.89
N TYR A 65 -11.59 -3.39 6.13
CA TYR A 65 -10.29 -2.79 6.39
C TYR A 65 -9.15 -3.57 5.75
N LEU A 66 -9.19 -4.90 5.80
CA LEU A 66 -8.24 -5.75 5.11
C LEU A 66 -8.25 -5.47 3.60
N PHE A 67 -9.43 -5.41 2.97
CA PHE A 67 -9.58 -5.11 1.55
C PHE A 67 -9.04 -3.73 1.17
N ILE A 68 -9.27 -2.70 1.98
CA ILE A 68 -8.71 -1.36 1.71
C ILE A 68 -7.18 -1.37 1.90
N SER A 69 -6.66 -2.13 2.87
CA SER A 69 -5.23 -2.27 3.11
C SER A 69 -4.47 -2.87 1.90
N TYR A 70 -5.16 -3.68 1.08
CA TYR A 70 -4.61 -4.26 -0.15
C TYR A 70 -4.19 -3.21 -1.18
N PHE A 71 -4.92 -2.09 -1.27
CA PHE A 71 -4.54 -1.00 -2.17
C PHE A 71 -3.19 -0.40 -1.79
N GLY A 72 -2.92 -0.27 -0.49
CA GLY A 72 -1.64 0.24 0.00
C GLY A 72 -0.49 -0.75 -0.18
N ILE A 73 -0.66 -1.99 0.32
CA ILE A 73 0.44 -2.97 0.30
C ILE A 73 0.81 -3.39 -1.13
N ALA A 74 -0.17 -3.49 -2.04
CA ALA A 74 0.07 -3.93 -3.41
C ALA A 74 0.74 -2.84 -4.27
N SER A 75 0.41 -1.56 -4.05
CA SER A 75 1.04 -0.44 -4.78
C SER A 75 2.42 -0.07 -4.25
N LEU A 76 2.70 -0.35 -2.97
CA LEU A 76 3.97 -0.04 -2.30
C LEU A 76 5.21 -0.53 -3.07
N PRO A 77 5.34 -1.81 -3.48
CA PRO A 77 6.53 -2.27 -4.22
C PRO A 77 6.69 -1.59 -5.58
N VAL A 78 5.59 -1.25 -6.26
CA VAL A 78 5.64 -0.54 -7.55
C VAL A 78 6.23 0.86 -7.37
N PHE A 79 5.70 1.62 -6.40
CA PHE A 79 6.22 2.96 -6.12
C PHE A 79 7.65 2.93 -5.58
N TRP A 80 8.01 1.91 -4.80
CA TRP A 80 9.37 1.75 -4.32
C TRP A 80 10.36 1.50 -5.47
N LEU A 81 10.04 0.59 -6.39
CA LEU A 81 10.89 0.30 -7.54
C LEU A 81 11.04 1.52 -8.44
N MET A 82 9.93 2.20 -8.73
CA MET A 82 9.95 3.42 -9.54
C MET A 82 10.78 4.52 -8.85
N PHE A 83 10.59 4.72 -7.55
CA PHE A 83 11.36 5.68 -6.77
C PHE A 83 12.85 5.36 -6.81
N ALA A 84 13.23 4.11 -6.53
CA ALA A 84 14.62 3.67 -6.52
C ALA A 84 15.29 3.87 -7.89
N ALA A 85 14.61 3.52 -8.98
CA ALA A 85 15.10 3.72 -10.33
C ALA A 85 15.33 5.22 -10.65
N ARG A 86 14.37 6.09 -10.33
CA ARG A 86 14.52 7.54 -10.58
C ARG A 86 15.54 8.19 -9.66
N TYR A 87 15.62 7.75 -8.41
CA TYR A 87 16.58 8.27 -7.44
C TYR A 87 18.02 7.89 -7.80
N SER A 88 18.23 6.69 -8.34
CA SER A 88 19.55 6.21 -8.80
C SER A 88 19.92 6.65 -10.23
N GLY A 89 19.01 7.28 -10.97
CA GLY A 89 19.21 7.67 -12.37
C GLY A 89 19.21 6.49 -13.35
N ILE A 90 18.67 5.33 -12.94
CA ILE A 90 18.55 4.10 -13.75
C ILE A 90 17.09 3.91 -14.18
N ASP A 91 16.44 4.98 -14.62
CA ASP A 91 15.01 5.01 -14.97
C ASP A 91 14.72 4.97 -16.47
N LYS A 92 15.73 4.75 -17.31
CA LYS A 92 15.57 4.66 -18.78
C LYS A 92 14.56 3.60 -19.23
N TRP A 93 14.37 2.55 -18.44
CA TRP A 93 13.39 1.50 -18.71
C TRP A 93 11.97 1.89 -18.30
N LEU A 94 11.77 2.92 -17.45
CA LEU A 94 10.47 3.39 -16.97
C LEU A 94 9.71 4.20 -18.04
N ASN A 95 9.21 3.50 -19.05
CA ASN A 95 8.26 4.04 -20.02
C ASN A 95 6.80 3.68 -19.63
N PRO A 96 5.77 4.31 -20.24
CA PRO A 96 4.37 4.04 -19.91
C PRO A 96 3.97 2.56 -19.98
N PHE A 97 4.55 1.78 -20.90
CA PHE A 97 4.29 0.35 -21.02
C PHE A 97 4.84 -0.44 -19.83
N THR A 98 6.07 -0.20 -19.41
CA THR A 98 6.64 -0.84 -18.21
C THR A 98 5.90 -0.45 -16.94
N ILE A 99 5.46 0.81 -16.81
CA ILE A 99 4.65 1.26 -15.67
C ILE A 99 3.32 0.50 -15.66
N LEU A 100 2.65 0.35 -16.82
CA LEU A 100 1.43 -0.45 -16.93
C LEU A 100 1.66 -1.91 -16.50
N LEU A 101 2.76 -2.53 -16.95
CA LEU A 101 3.11 -3.90 -16.54
C LEU A 101 3.37 -4.02 -15.03
N LEU A 102 4.02 -3.03 -14.41
CA LEU A 102 4.24 -3.02 -12.96
C LEU A 102 2.91 -2.93 -12.21
N PHE A 103 1.96 -2.11 -12.69
CA PHE A 103 0.63 -1.98 -12.08
C PHE A 103 -0.31 -3.15 -12.40
N LEU A 104 0.02 -4.01 -13.36
CA LEU A 104 -0.76 -5.23 -13.62
C LEU A 104 -0.78 -6.15 -12.39
N VAL A 105 0.35 -6.28 -11.69
CA VAL A 105 0.48 -7.12 -10.48
C VAL A 105 -0.48 -6.69 -9.36
N PRO A 106 -0.50 -5.41 -8.89
CA PRO A 106 -1.43 -4.98 -7.87
C PRO A 106 -2.89 -5.04 -8.34
N VAL A 107 -3.18 -4.71 -9.60
CA VAL A 107 -4.55 -4.81 -10.14
C VAL A 107 -5.06 -6.25 -10.08
N VAL A 108 -4.27 -7.21 -10.56
CA VAL A 108 -4.63 -8.64 -10.52
C VAL A 108 -4.76 -9.11 -9.07
N SER A 109 -3.86 -8.69 -8.19
CA SER A 109 -3.90 -9.06 -6.76
C SER A 109 -5.17 -8.57 -6.08
N ILE A 110 -5.53 -7.29 -6.26
CA ILE A 110 -6.75 -6.70 -5.68
C ILE A 110 -8.00 -7.37 -6.29
N PHE A 111 -7.99 -7.65 -7.60
CA PHE A 111 -9.09 -8.35 -8.26
C PHE A 111 -9.29 -9.77 -7.70
N MET A 112 -8.21 -10.52 -7.49
CA MET A 112 -8.26 -11.85 -6.87
C MET A 112 -8.79 -11.80 -5.43
N VAL A 113 -8.41 -10.79 -4.64
CA VAL A 113 -8.94 -10.62 -3.28
C VAL A 113 -10.44 -10.25 -3.34
N ALA A 114 -10.82 -9.32 -4.20
CA ALA A 114 -12.21 -8.87 -4.35
C ALA A 114 -13.15 -10.00 -4.78
N THR A 115 -12.67 -10.89 -5.66
CA THR A 115 -13.47 -12.00 -6.21
C THR A 115 -13.27 -13.31 -5.46
N ASN A 116 -12.54 -13.30 -4.34
CA ASN A 116 -12.14 -14.52 -3.64
C ASN A 116 -13.33 -15.42 -3.24
N GLN A 117 -14.50 -14.84 -2.95
CA GLN A 117 -15.73 -15.57 -2.65
C GLN A 117 -16.23 -16.50 -3.77
N HIS A 118 -15.76 -16.32 -5.01
CA HIS A 118 -16.16 -17.12 -6.17
C HIS A 118 -15.19 -18.25 -6.50
N HIS A 119 -13.92 -18.16 -6.09
CA HIS A 119 -12.88 -19.09 -6.54
C HIS A 119 -12.01 -19.65 -5.41
N TYR A 120 -11.91 -18.98 -4.25
CA TYR A 120 -11.12 -19.41 -3.08
C TYR A 120 -9.63 -19.68 -3.38
N LEU A 121 -9.08 -19.02 -4.40
CA LEU A 121 -7.68 -19.13 -4.83
C LEU A 121 -6.75 -18.21 -4.03
N TYR A 122 -7.31 -17.16 -3.41
CA TYR A 122 -6.54 -16.21 -2.61
C TYR A 122 -6.62 -16.54 -1.11
N TYR A 123 -7.82 -16.76 -0.59
CA TYR A 123 -8.07 -17.34 0.73
C TYR A 123 -8.92 -18.60 0.62
N THR A 124 -8.46 -19.68 1.25
CA THR A 124 -9.10 -21.01 1.23
C THR A 124 -10.30 -21.12 2.18
N SER A 125 -10.35 -20.28 3.21
CA SER A 125 -11.46 -20.17 4.14
C SER A 125 -11.50 -18.74 4.68
N VAL A 126 -12.70 -18.19 4.82
CA VAL A 126 -12.94 -16.87 5.40
C VAL A 126 -12.96 -16.97 6.92
#